data_AF-A0A2A4LPB9-F1
#
_entry.id   AF-A0A2A4LPB9-F1
#
_cell.length_a   1.000
_cell.length_b   1.000
_cell.length_c   1.000
_cell.angle_alpha   90.00
_cell.angle_beta   90.00
_cell.angle_gamma   90.00
#
_symmetry.space_group_name_H-M   'P 1'
#
loop_
_entity.id
_entity.type
_entity.pdbx_description
1 polymer ?
#
loop_
_entity_poly.entity_id
_entity_poly.type
_entity_poly.pdbx_seq_one_letter_code
_entity_poly.pdbx_strand_id
1 'polypeptide(L)'
;MPASLNNQWGRTNTMTDFTEIASGLMFPEGPVAMPDGMKENDRFPEPLLTPTTKEDVGHDEDISREDILSQGLVSEADYVQLEDFTRKLFQRGTEIAADMGLILVDTKYEFGKDVNGVITLIDEIHTPDSSRYFYKEGYQARQDT
;
A
#
# COMPACT_ATOMS: atom_id res chain seq x y z
N MET A 1 -26.46 35.75 -7.58
CA MET A 1 -26.03 34.55 -8.32
C MET A 1 -24.70 34.87 -8.96
N PRO A 2 -23.63 34.14 -8.62
CA PRO A 2 -22.85 33.53 -9.69
C PRO A 2 -22.66 32.02 -9.49
N ALA A 3 -22.75 31.36 -10.65
CA ALA A 3 -22.35 30.01 -11.04
C ALA A 3 -21.79 29.07 -9.95
N SER A 4 -22.59 28.05 -9.66
CA SER A 4 -22.15 26.75 -9.16
C SER A 4 -21.08 26.16 -10.07
N LEU A 5 -19.87 25.98 -9.53
CA LEU A 5 -18.94 24.96 -10.00
C LEU A 5 -19.57 23.61 -9.68
N ASN A 6 -20.32 23.07 -10.64
CA ASN A 6 -20.72 21.67 -10.63
C ASN A 6 -19.44 20.85 -10.67
N ASN A 7 -19.03 20.36 -9.50
CA ASN A 7 -18.08 19.28 -9.36
C ASN A 7 -18.73 18.04 -10.00
N GLN A 8 -18.56 17.87 -11.31
CA GLN A 8 -19.05 16.72 -12.08
C GLN A 8 -18.20 15.48 -11.84
N TRP A 9 -17.81 15.23 -10.59
CA TRP A 9 -17.52 13.88 -10.13
C TRP A 9 -18.87 13.19 -9.91
N GLY A 10 -19.48 12.86 -11.05
CA GLY A 10 -20.77 12.23 -11.16
C GLY A 10 -20.75 10.89 -10.45
N ARG A 11 -21.60 10.78 -9.43
CA ARG A 11 -22.06 9.52 -8.86
C ARG A 11 -22.73 8.71 -9.96
N THR A 12 -21.97 7.90 -10.70
CA THR A 12 -22.46 6.70 -11.40
C THR A 12 -21.31 5.72 -11.64
N ASN A 13 -21.34 4.64 -10.85
CA ASN A 13 -20.93 3.25 -11.10
C ASN A 13 -19.45 2.86 -11.17
N THR A 14 -19.02 2.21 -10.06
CA THR A 14 -17.88 1.30 -9.85
C THR A 14 -16.48 1.91 -9.93
N MET A 15 -16.20 2.93 -9.12
CA MET A 15 -14.83 3.13 -8.64
C MET A 15 -14.68 2.22 -7.42
N THR A 16 -14.09 1.04 -7.61
CA THR A 16 -13.67 0.20 -6.50
C THR A 16 -12.36 0.78 -6.01
N ASP A 17 -12.38 1.46 -4.87
CA ASP A 17 -11.16 1.90 -4.21
C ASP A 17 -10.54 0.68 -3.53
N PHE A 18 -9.28 0.42 -3.84
CA PHE A 18 -8.52 -0.67 -3.28
C PHE A 18 -7.24 -0.15 -2.66
N THR A 19 -6.95 -0.61 -1.44
CA THR A 19 -5.79 -0.18 -0.67
C THR A 19 -4.79 -1.33 -0.59
N GLU A 20 -3.57 -1.09 -1.08
CA GLU A 20 -2.46 -2.03 -0.94
C GLU A 20 -1.37 -1.39 -0.08
N ILE A 21 -0.96 -2.10 0.97
CA ILE A 21 0.21 -1.72 1.76
C ILE A 21 1.37 -2.63 1.36
N ALA A 22 2.50 -2.01 1.06
CA ALA A 22 3.75 -2.72 0.87
C ALA A 22 4.68 -2.46 2.06
N SER A 23 5.16 -3.51 2.71
CA SER A 23 6.15 -3.41 3.79
C SER A 23 7.47 -4.07 3.42
N GLY A 24 8.56 -3.36 3.67
CA GLY A 24 9.93 -3.85 3.59
C GLY A 24 10.51 -4.31 4.92
N LEU A 25 9.91 -3.94 6.07
CA LEU A 25 10.40 -4.28 7.41
C LEU A 25 9.36 -5.03 8.26
N MET A 26 9.85 -5.88 9.15
CA MET A 26 9.04 -6.71 10.04
C MET A 26 8.37 -5.92 11.14
N PHE A 27 7.06 -6.14 11.33
CA PHE A 27 6.31 -5.63 12.47
C PHE A 27 5.90 -6.79 13.39
N PRO A 28 6.12 -6.69 14.71
CA PRO A 28 5.85 -7.77 15.64
C PRO A 28 4.35 -8.14 15.71
N GLU A 29 3.47 -7.20 15.36
CA GLU A 29 2.00 -7.37 15.34
C GLU A 29 1.43 -7.39 13.91
N GLY A 30 2.24 -7.71 12.89
CA GLY A 30 1.82 -7.69 11.49
C GLY A 30 0.91 -8.85 11.07
N PRO A 31 0.14 -8.72 9.97
CA PRO A 31 -0.90 -9.68 9.57
C PRO A 31 -0.40 -10.98 8.92
N VAL A 32 0.92 -11.18 8.79
CA VAL A 32 1.52 -12.31 8.07
C VAL A 32 2.40 -13.14 9.00
N ALA A 33 2.41 -14.45 8.79
CA ALA A 33 3.28 -15.37 9.52
C ALA A 33 4.76 -14.99 9.33
N MET A 34 5.47 -14.79 10.44
CA MET A 34 6.85 -14.33 10.44
C MET A 34 7.82 -15.49 10.17
N PRO A 35 8.84 -15.30 9.32
CA PRO A 35 9.95 -16.25 9.22
C PRO A 35 10.64 -16.43 10.57
N ASP A 36 10.97 -17.68 10.91
CA ASP A 36 11.63 -18.02 12.16
C ASP A 36 12.96 -17.25 12.32
N GLY A 37 13.13 -16.64 13.50
CA GLY A 37 14.38 -15.97 13.88
C GLY A 37 14.53 -14.53 13.40
N MET A 38 13.52 -13.93 12.76
CA MET A 38 13.51 -12.49 12.48
C MET A 38 13.28 -11.66 13.75
N LYS A 39 13.94 -10.50 13.83
CA LYS A 39 13.77 -9.50 14.89
C LYS A 39 12.87 -8.36 14.44
N GLU A 40 12.29 -7.64 15.39
CA GLU A 40 11.53 -6.42 15.13
C GLU A 40 12.29 -5.47 14.20
N ASN A 41 11.59 -4.92 13.19
CA ASN A 41 12.13 -4.08 12.13
C ASN A 41 13.11 -4.75 11.16
N ASP A 42 13.40 -6.05 11.26
CA ASP A 42 14.27 -6.71 10.27
C ASP A 42 13.70 -6.57 8.86
N ARG A 43 14.59 -6.40 7.90
CA ARG A 43 14.18 -6.32 6.50
C ARG A 43 13.64 -7.68 6.05
N PHE A 44 12.44 -7.69 5.48
CA PHE A 44 11.92 -8.88 4.84
C PHE A 44 12.77 -9.27 3.63
N PRO A 45 12.94 -10.59 3.35
CA PRO A 45 13.61 -11.04 2.14
C PRO A 45 12.96 -10.49 0.87
N GLU A 46 11.64 -10.40 0.86
CA GLU A 46 10.83 -9.78 -0.18
C GLU A 46 9.76 -8.90 0.46
N PRO A 47 9.39 -7.75 -0.15
CA PRO A 47 8.32 -6.92 0.36
C PRO A 47 7.01 -7.68 0.47
N LEU A 48 6.35 -7.54 1.62
CA LEU A 48 5.03 -8.10 1.86
C LEU A 48 3.97 -7.17 1.29
N LEU A 49 2.93 -7.77 0.73
CA LEU A 49 1.70 -7.08 0.37
C LEU A 49 0.64 -7.43 1.39
N THR A 50 0.06 -6.41 1.98
CA THR A 50 -0.97 -6.51 3.01
C THR A 50 -2.16 -5.68 2.53
N PRO A 51 -3.08 -6.30 1.77
CA PRO A 51 -4.22 -5.60 1.23
C PRO A 51 -5.22 -5.26 2.32
N THR A 52 -5.91 -4.12 2.18
CA THR A 52 -6.98 -3.74 3.09
C THR A 52 -8.23 -3.30 2.34
N THR A 53 -9.39 -3.51 2.93
CA THR A 53 -10.63 -2.88 2.45
C THR A 53 -10.72 -1.45 2.96
N LYS A 54 -11.24 -0.55 2.12
CA LYS A 54 -11.52 0.83 2.50
C LYS A 54 -12.93 0.91 3.08
N GLU A 55 -13.05 1.27 4.35
CA GLU A 55 -14.34 1.41 5.02
C GLU A 55 -14.77 2.89 5.06
N ASP A 56 -16.03 3.18 4.73
CA ASP A 56 -16.59 4.55 4.75
C ASP A 56 -16.61 5.15 6.17
N VAL A 57 -16.71 4.29 7.19
CA VAL A 57 -16.73 4.66 8.61
C VAL A 57 -16.00 3.60 9.41
N GLY A 58 -14.78 3.90 9.87
CA GLY A 58 -14.01 2.96 10.69
C GLY A 58 -12.51 3.01 10.37
N HIS A 59 -11.83 1.90 10.65
CA HIS A 59 -10.46 1.64 10.22
C HIS A 59 -10.48 0.67 9.04
N ASP A 60 -9.51 0.78 8.14
CA ASP A 60 -9.29 -0.20 7.08
C ASP A 60 -9.05 -1.59 7.70
N GLU A 61 -9.68 -2.64 7.15
CA GLU A 61 -9.54 -4.01 7.63
C GLU A 61 -8.62 -4.83 6.71
N ASP A 62 -7.71 -5.62 7.30
CA ASP A 62 -6.85 -6.54 6.55
C ASP A 62 -7.69 -7.61 5.85
N ILE A 63 -7.39 -7.85 4.57
CA ILE A 63 -8.09 -8.86 3.77
C ILE A 63 -7.11 -9.70 2.97
N SER A 64 -7.33 -11.02 2.96
CA SER A 64 -6.49 -11.94 2.20
C SER A 64 -6.78 -11.86 0.69
N ARG A 65 -5.81 -12.23 -0.15
CA ARG A 65 -6.02 -12.40 -1.60
C ARG A 65 -7.19 -13.33 -1.89
N GLU A 66 -7.29 -14.44 -1.18
CA GLU A 66 -8.32 -15.45 -1.35
C GLU A 66 -9.71 -14.86 -1.05
N ASP A 67 -9.82 -14.04 0.00
CA ASP A 67 -11.06 -13.37 0.36
C ASP A 67 -11.44 -12.30 -0.65
N ILE A 68 -10.48 -11.48 -1.12
CA ILE A 68 -10.70 -10.49 -2.19
C ILE A 68 -11.32 -11.14 -3.43
N LEU A 69 -10.73 -12.25 -3.88
CA LEU A 69 -11.16 -12.93 -5.10
C LEU A 69 -12.47 -13.68 -4.90
N SER A 70 -12.67 -14.33 -3.76
CA SER A 70 -13.89 -15.09 -3.47
C SER A 70 -15.12 -14.19 -3.26
N GLN A 71 -14.93 -13.00 -2.68
CA GLN A 71 -15.97 -11.98 -2.53
C GLN A 71 -16.21 -11.18 -3.81
N GLY A 72 -15.33 -11.32 -4.82
CA GLY A 72 -15.45 -10.63 -6.11
C GLY A 72 -15.22 -9.12 -6.00
N LEU A 73 -14.41 -8.66 -5.02
CA LEU A 73 -14.10 -7.25 -4.84
C LEU A 73 -13.33 -6.70 -6.06
N VAL A 74 -12.41 -7.50 -6.59
CA VAL A 74 -11.74 -7.26 -7.88
C VAL A 74 -11.63 -8.58 -8.67
N SER A 75 -11.41 -8.48 -9.98
CA SER A 75 -11.12 -9.66 -10.80
C SER A 75 -9.68 -10.15 -10.54
N GLU A 76 -9.39 -11.42 -10.81
CA GLU A 76 -8.03 -11.96 -10.68
C GLU A 76 -7.02 -11.21 -11.57
N ALA A 77 -7.43 -10.82 -12.78
CA ALA A 77 -6.59 -10.05 -13.69
C ALA A 77 -6.26 -8.65 -13.11
N ASP A 78 -7.25 -7.99 -12.49
CA ASP A 78 -7.05 -6.71 -11.85
C ASP A 78 -6.14 -6.84 -10.62
N TYR A 79 -6.38 -7.87 -9.78
CA TYR A 79 -5.55 -8.12 -8.60
C TYR A 79 -4.08 -8.32 -8.96
N VAL A 80 -3.78 -9.13 -9.98
CA VAL A 80 -2.40 -9.34 -10.46
C VAL A 80 -1.78 -8.03 -10.95
N GLN A 81 -2.56 -7.16 -11.59
CA GLN A 81 -2.09 -5.84 -12.01
C GLN A 81 -1.80 -4.91 -10.81
N LEU A 82 -2.68 -4.89 -9.81
CA LEU A 82 -2.50 -4.14 -8.57
C LEU A 82 -1.24 -4.61 -7.82
N GLU A 83 -1.04 -5.93 -7.75
CA GLU A 83 0.13 -6.55 -7.14
C GLU A 83 1.44 -6.07 -7.82
N ASP A 84 1.48 -6.14 -9.15
CA ASP A 84 2.62 -5.71 -9.95
C ASP A 84 2.91 -4.21 -9.80
N PHE A 85 1.87 -3.36 -9.86
CA PHE A 85 1.99 -1.92 -9.65
C PHE A 85 2.54 -1.60 -8.27
N THR A 86 1.97 -2.21 -7.24
CA THR A 86 2.38 -1.97 -5.84
C THR A 86 3.84 -2.35 -5.63
N ARG A 87 4.27 -3.52 -6.11
CA ARG A 87 5.68 -3.96 -6.00
C ARG A 87 6.63 -3.01 -6.73
N LYS A 88 6.28 -2.57 -7.94
CA LYS A 88 7.10 -1.63 -8.73
C LYS A 88 7.19 -0.25 -8.07
N LEU A 89 6.07 0.27 -7.57
CA LEU A 89 6.05 1.54 -6.85
C LEU A 89 6.87 1.46 -5.56
N PHE A 90 6.72 0.37 -4.79
CA PHE A 90 7.47 0.19 -3.54
C PHE A 90 8.97 0.07 -3.80
N GLN A 91 9.37 -0.72 -4.80
CA GLN A 91 10.77 -0.82 -5.22
C GLN A 91 11.32 0.55 -5.61
N ARG A 92 10.58 1.34 -6.39
CA ARG A 92 11.02 2.67 -6.81
C ARG A 92 11.13 3.65 -5.64
N GLY A 93 10.16 3.65 -4.73
CA GLY A 93 10.20 4.45 -3.51
C GLY A 93 11.37 4.09 -2.60
N THR A 94 11.67 2.79 -2.49
CA THR A 94 12.82 2.28 -1.74
C THR A 94 14.14 2.81 -2.29
N GLU A 95 14.30 2.82 -3.61
CA GLU A 95 15.49 3.37 -4.27
C GLU A 95 15.65 4.87 -3.99
N ILE A 96 14.57 5.64 -4.17
CA ILE A 96 14.57 7.10 -3.94
C ILE A 96 14.89 7.41 -2.47
N ALA A 97 14.28 6.69 -1.53
CA ALA A 97 14.53 6.85 -0.11
C ALA A 97 16.00 6.54 0.24
N ALA A 98 16.55 5.47 -0.34
CA ALA A 98 17.94 5.08 -0.12
C ALA A 98 18.94 6.14 -0.60
N ASP A 99 18.68 6.77 -1.74
CA ASP A 99 19.49 7.88 -2.28
C ASP A 99 19.48 9.11 -1.34
N MET A 100 18.43 9.26 -0.54
CA MET A 100 18.28 10.31 0.47
C MET A 100 18.75 9.92 1.87
N GLY A 101 19.36 8.72 2.04
CA GLY A 101 19.79 8.24 3.35
C GLY A 101 18.64 7.79 4.26
N LEU A 102 17.50 7.44 3.67
CA LEU A 102 16.32 6.92 4.35
C LEU A 102 16.10 5.43 4.00
N ILE A 103 15.30 4.77 4.82
CA ILE A 103 14.77 3.43 4.58
C ILE A 103 13.25 3.60 4.51
N LEU A 104 12.66 3.31 3.35
CA LEU A 104 11.20 3.17 3.23
C LEU A 104 10.79 1.88 3.94
N VAL A 105 10.12 2.04 5.07
CA VAL A 105 9.72 0.92 5.94
C VAL A 105 8.49 0.24 5.33
N ASP A 106 7.47 1.03 5.02
CA ASP A 106 6.24 0.62 4.40
C ASP A 106 5.51 1.84 3.83
N THR A 107 4.54 1.59 2.97
CA THR A 107 3.67 2.63 2.42
C THR A 107 2.34 2.04 1.99
N LYS A 108 1.33 2.90 2.01
CA LYS A 108 0.00 2.64 1.49
C LYS A 108 -0.13 3.20 0.07
N TYR A 109 -0.84 2.49 -0.80
CA TYR A 109 -1.27 2.97 -2.11
C TYR A 109 -2.77 2.76 -2.26
N GLU A 110 -3.43 3.76 -2.82
CA GLU A 110 -4.85 3.66 -3.17
C GLU A 110 -5.02 3.68 -4.69
N PHE A 111 -5.73 2.69 -5.20
CA PHE A 111 -6.03 2.55 -6.62
C PHE A 111 -7.52 2.66 -6.87
N GLY A 112 -7.88 3.34 -7.96
CA GLY A 112 -9.22 3.37 -8.50
C GLY A 112 -9.27 2.76 -9.89
N LYS A 113 -10.39 2.14 -10.24
CA LYS A 113 -10.67 1.65 -11.59
C LYS A 113 -11.74 2.52 -12.25
N ASP A 114 -11.43 3.03 -13.44
CA ASP A 114 -12.38 3.87 -14.19
C ASP A 114 -13.41 3.05 -14.99
N VAL A 115 -14.37 3.73 -15.60
CA VAL A 115 -15.44 3.11 -16.42
C VAL A 115 -14.93 2.39 -17.67
N ASN A 116 -13.70 2.67 -18.11
CA ASN A 116 -13.03 1.99 -19.22
C ASN A 116 -12.21 0.78 -18.75
N GLY A 117 -12.18 0.54 -17.45
CA GLY A 117 -11.41 -0.53 -16.82
C GLY A 117 -9.94 -0.20 -16.59
N VAL A 118 -9.54 1.07 -16.64
CA VAL A 118 -8.16 1.51 -16.39
C VAL A 118 -7.93 1.65 -14.89
N ILE A 119 -6.97 0.90 -14.36
CA ILE A 119 -6.50 1.03 -12.98
C ILE A 119 -5.51 2.19 -12.88
N THR A 120 -5.80 3.12 -11.98
CA THR A 120 -5.03 4.35 -11.77
C THR A 120 -4.74 4.51 -10.27
N LEU A 121 -3.53 4.95 -9.94
CA LEU A 121 -3.18 5.40 -8.60
C LEU A 121 -3.86 6.75 -8.34
N ILE A 122 -4.64 6.87 -7.26
CA ILE A 122 -5.56 8.01 -7.05
C ILE A 122 -5.22 8.90 -5.85
N ASP A 123 -4.34 8.43 -4.96
CA ASP A 123 -3.96 9.15 -3.75
C ASP A 123 -2.48 9.58 -3.76
N GLU A 124 -2.04 10.23 -2.69
CA GLU A 124 -0.64 10.58 -2.48
C GLU A 124 0.26 9.33 -2.37
N ILE A 125 1.54 9.54 -2.67
CA ILE A 125 2.55 8.47 -2.63
C ILE A 125 3.83 8.95 -1.98
N HIS A 126 4.42 8.06 -1.17
CA HIS A 126 5.75 8.25 -0.59
C HIS A 126 5.87 9.52 0.28
N THR A 127 4.74 10.00 0.79
CA THR A 127 4.68 11.12 1.74
C THR A 127 4.82 10.60 3.18
N PRO A 128 5.14 11.46 4.16
CA PRO A 128 5.16 11.04 5.57
C PRO A 128 3.80 10.59 6.11
N ASP A 129 2.70 10.98 5.46
CA ASP A 129 1.33 10.61 5.86
C ASP A 129 0.95 9.23 5.31
N SER A 130 1.43 8.88 4.10
CA SER A 130 1.19 7.59 3.44
C SER A 130 2.28 6.54 3.69
N SER A 131 3.44 6.93 4.24
CA SER A 131 4.62 6.07 4.36
C SER A 131 5.38 6.27 5.67
N ARG A 132 5.99 5.19 6.15
CA ARG A 132 6.93 5.24 7.27
C ARG A 132 8.37 5.21 6.76
N TYR A 133 9.20 6.07 7.33
CA TYR A 133 10.61 6.17 7.00
C TYR A 133 11.49 6.07 8.24
N PHE A 134 12.59 5.33 8.12
CA PHE A 134 13.69 5.39 9.07
C PHE A 134 14.89 6.11 8.47
N TYR A 135 15.70 6.73 9.33
CA TYR A 135 17.05 7.13 8.92
C TYR A 135 17.91 5.88 8.74
N LYS A 136 18.63 5.80 7.62
CA LYS A 136 19.61 4.74 7.37
C LYS A 136 20.74 4.81 8.39
N GLU A 137 21.12 6.02 8.79
CA GLU A 137 22.10 6.24 9.85
C GLU A 137 21.55 5.75 11.20
N GLY A 138 22.33 4.90 11.87
CA GLY A 138 21.99 4.36 13.18
C GLY A 138 20.98 3.20 13.18
N TYR A 139 20.37 2.86 12.04
CA TYR A 139 19.43 1.74 11.93
C TYR A 139 20.06 0.40 12.39
N GLN A 140 21.23 0.03 11.85
CA GLN A 140 21.89 -1.24 12.21
C GLN A 140 22.24 -1.31 13.71
N ALA A 141 22.73 -0.21 14.28
CA ALA A 141 23.06 -0.15 15.70
C ALA A 141 21.83 -0.41 16.59
N ARG A 142 20.65 0.09 16.20
CA ARG A 142 19.40 -0.19 16.91
C ARG A 142 18.95 -1.64 16.76
N GLN A 143 19.19 -2.29 15.62
CA GLN A 143 18.90 -3.72 15.42
C GLN A 143 19.78 -4.65 16.27
N ASP A 144 20.99 -4.20 16.59
CA ASP A 144 21.98 -5.00 17.31
C ASP A 144 21.87 -4.86 18.85
N THR A 145 21.07 -3.91 19.33
CA THR A 145 20.88 -3.64 20.77
C THR A 145 19.74 -4.46 21.35
#